data_AF-A0A2V8CGW2-F1
#
_entry.id   AF-A0A2V8CGW2-F1
#
_cell.length_a   1.000
_cell.length_b   1.000
_cell.length_c   1.000
_cell.angle_alpha   90.00
_cell.angle_beta   90.00
_cell.angle_gamma   90.00
#
_symmetry.space_group_name_H-M   'P 1'
#
loop_
_entity.id
_entity.type
_entity.pdbx_description
1 polymer ?
#
loop_
_entity_poly.entity_id
_entity_poly.type
_entity_poly.pdbx_seq_one_letter_code
_entity_poly.pdbx_strand_id
1 'polypeptide(L)'
;MCRSCGAGAPVDAHFCPQCSKILSLGRHGDYFAFMGLPRKLKIDSRLLEERFRGLSRQFHPDYFYNADPGERRASLERSSYLNDAYRTLRNPISRIEYLL
;
A
#
# COMPACT_ATOMS: atom_id res chain seq x y z
N MET A 1 5.54 -7.11 -13.31
CA MET A 1 5.23 -6.45 -14.60
C MET A 1 3.86 -5.80 -14.50
N CYS A 2 3.67 -4.63 -15.10
CA CYS A 2 2.40 -3.93 -15.18
C CYS A 2 1.49 -4.63 -16.21
N ARG A 3 0.26 -4.97 -15.82
CA ARG A 3 -0.72 -5.60 -16.73
C ARG A 3 -1.30 -4.64 -17.77
N SER A 4 -1.07 -3.33 -17.60
CA SER A 4 -1.60 -2.31 -18.50
C SER A 4 -0.62 -1.94 -19.61
N CYS A 5 0.66 -1.76 -19.32
CA CYS A 5 1.69 -1.36 -20.32
C CYS A 5 2.81 -2.38 -20.53
N GLY A 6 2.81 -3.51 -19.82
CA GLY A 6 3.84 -4.54 -19.94
C GLY A 6 5.18 -4.21 -19.26
N ALA A 7 5.40 -2.96 -18.83
CA ALA A 7 6.65 -2.54 -18.22
C ALA A 7 6.97 -3.28 -16.92
N GLY A 8 8.27 -3.46 -16.63
CA GLY A 8 8.74 -3.82 -15.30
C GLY A 8 8.34 -2.72 -14.31
N ALA A 9 7.75 -3.11 -13.19
CA ALA A 9 7.50 -2.20 -12.08
C ALA A 9 8.15 -2.79 -10.82
N PRO A 10 8.78 -1.96 -9.97
CA PRO A 10 9.28 -2.41 -8.68
C PRO A 10 8.19 -3.11 -7.85
N VAL A 11 8.59 -4.07 -7.03
CA VAL A 11 7.65 -4.88 -6.23
C VAL A 11 6.92 -4.06 -5.17
N ASP A 12 7.55 -2.97 -4.73
CA ASP A 12 7.09 -2.01 -3.72
C ASP A 12 6.35 -0.81 -4.33
N ALA A 13 6.31 -0.69 -5.66
CA ALA A 13 5.61 0.41 -6.31
C ALA A 13 4.08 0.27 -6.19
N HIS A 14 3.43 1.38 -5.85
CA HIS A 14 1.96 1.46 -5.82
C HIS A 14 1.35 1.67 -7.21
N PHE A 15 2.02 2.49 -8.01
CA PHE A 15 1.62 2.87 -9.36
C PHE A 15 2.73 2.52 -10.34
N CYS A 16 2.36 2.24 -11.59
CA CYS A 16 3.34 2.01 -12.63
C CYS A 16 4.09 3.31 -12.95
N PRO A 17 5.44 3.33 -12.93
CA PRO A 17 6.20 4.54 -13.26
C PRO A 17 6.09 4.94 -14.74
N GLN A 18 5.61 4.04 -15.62
CA GLN A 18 5.52 4.27 -17.06
C GLN A 18 4.12 4.73 -17.51
N CYS A 19 3.04 4.21 -16.91
CA CYS A 19 1.67 4.54 -17.31
C CYS A 19 0.78 5.04 -16.18
N SER A 20 1.33 5.21 -14.97
CA SER A 20 0.64 5.72 -13.77
C SER A 20 -0.58 4.90 -13.30
N LYS A 21 -0.87 3.76 -13.93
CA LYS A 21 -1.94 2.85 -13.52
C LYS A 21 -1.62 2.22 -12.17
N ILE A 22 -2.65 2.09 -11.32
CA ILE A 22 -2.51 1.42 -10.03
C ILE A 22 -2.17 -0.05 -10.25
N LEU A 23 -1.16 -0.54 -9.54
CA LEU A 23 -0.67 -1.92 -9.71
C LEU A 23 -1.42 -2.84 -8.75
N SER A 24 -1.78 -4.05 -9.18
CA SER A 24 -2.35 -5.07 -8.28
C SER A 24 -1.34 -5.51 -7.21
N LEU A 25 -1.82 -5.90 -6.03
CA LEU A 25 -1.01 -6.49 -4.97
C LEU A 25 -0.65 -7.94 -5.36
N GLY A 26 0.49 -8.14 -6.03
CA GLY A 26 0.89 -9.46 -6.53
C GLY A 26 1.27 -10.45 -5.42
N ARG A 27 2.11 -10.01 -4.47
CA ARG A 27 2.37 -10.69 -3.19
C ARG A 27 2.23 -9.62 -2.12
N HIS A 28 1.61 -9.96 -1.00
CA HIS A 28 1.59 -9.09 0.17
C HIS A 28 3.05 -8.79 0.55
N GLY A 29 3.46 -7.54 0.39
CA GLY A 29 4.79 -7.08 0.76
C GLY A 29 4.96 -7.05 2.28
N ASP A 30 6.06 -6.47 2.74
CA ASP A 30 6.20 -6.09 4.14
C ASP A 30 5.39 -4.78 4.39
N TYR A 31 4.71 -4.66 5.53
CA TYR A 31 3.88 -3.49 5.87
C TYR A 31 4.70 -2.20 5.95
N PHE A 32 5.95 -2.28 6.41
CA PHE A 32 6.83 -1.11 6.44
C PHE A 32 7.20 -0.69 5.03
N ALA A 33 7.59 -1.64 4.17
CA ALA A 33 7.88 -1.35 2.76
C ALA A 33 6.65 -0.77 2.04
N PHE A 34 5.46 -1.34 2.26
CA PHE A 34 4.22 -0.85 1.69
C PHE A 34 3.87 0.57 2.14
N MET A 35 4.16 0.95 3.39
CA MET A 35 3.91 2.31 3.89
C MET A 35 5.07 3.29 3.64
N GLY A 36 6.16 2.84 3.01
CA GLY A 36 7.39 3.62 2.83
C GLY A 36 8.05 3.99 4.16
N LEU A 37 7.97 3.10 5.14
CA LEU A 37 8.52 3.25 6.49
C LEU A 37 9.75 2.36 6.69
N PRO A 38 10.68 2.76 7.57
CA PRO A 38 11.78 1.88 7.95
C PRO A 38 11.27 0.72 8.81
N ARG A 39 11.72 -0.51 8.52
CA ARG A 39 11.41 -1.72 9.31
C ARG A 39 12.10 -1.67 10.67
N LYS A 40 11.46 -1.00 11.64
CA LYS A 40 11.97 -0.78 13.01
C LYS A 40 10.86 -0.97 14.03
N LEU A 41 11.24 -1.44 15.23
CA LEU A 41 10.32 -1.56 16.36
C LEU A 41 9.74 -0.20 16.77
N LYS A 42 10.61 0.82 16.87
CA LYS A 42 10.22 2.20 17.19
C LYS A 42 9.95 2.96 15.90
N ILE A 43 8.68 3.26 15.66
CA ILE A 43 8.23 4.13 14.56
C ILE A 43 7.67 5.43 15.14
N ASP A 44 7.83 6.52 14.40
CA ASP A 44 7.14 7.78 14.70
C ASP A 44 5.66 7.63 14.34
N SER A 45 4.78 7.77 15.35
CA SER A 45 3.33 7.65 15.17
C SER A 45 2.76 8.73 14.26
N ARG A 46 3.34 9.94 14.27
CA ARG A 46 2.90 11.04 13.40
C ARG A 46 3.25 10.71 11.96
N LEU A 47 4.47 10.23 11.71
CA LEU A 47 4.88 9.79 10.38
C LEU A 47 4.00 8.63 9.87
N LEU A 48 3.70 7.65 10.74
CA LEU A 48 2.79 6.55 10.39
C LEU A 48 1.41 7.06 9.96
N GLU A 49 0.84 7.99 10.72
CA GLU A 49 -0.47 8.56 10.43
C GLU A 49 -0.46 9.43 9.15
N GLU A 50 0.59 10.20 8.93
CA GLU A 50 0.79 10.98 7.70
C GLU A 50 0.85 10.07 6.46
N ARG A 51 1.63 8.99 6.54
CA ARG A 51 1.71 7.98 5.47
C ARG A 51 0.36 7.32 5.23
N PHE A 52 -0.32 6.91 6.29
CA PHE A 52 -1.65 6.32 6.20
C PHE A 52 -2.61 7.25 5.47
N ARG A 53 -2.78 8.49 5.94
CA ARG A 53 -3.69 9.47 5.33
C ARG A 53 -3.33 9.77 3.86
N GLY A 54 -2.04 9.87 3.55
CA GLY A 54 -1.55 10.11 2.20
C GLY A 54 -1.86 8.96 1.23
N LEU A 55 -1.69 7.72 1.67
CA LEU A 55 -1.97 6.52 0.88
C LEU A 55 -3.48 6.24 0.80
N SER A 56 -4.24 6.49 1.86
CA SER A 56 -5.71 6.32 1.86
C SER A 56 -6.35 7.17 0.76
N ARG A 57 -5.91 8.43 0.60
CA ARG A 57 -6.38 9.28 -0.50
C ARG A 57 -6.00 8.74 -1.88
N GLN A 58 -4.81 8.17 -2.03
CA GLN A 58 -4.35 7.63 -3.31
C GLN A 58 -5.07 6.33 -3.71
N PHE A 59 -5.51 5.53 -2.73
CA PHE A 59 -6.12 4.22 -2.98
C PHE A 59 -7.64 4.21 -2.84
N HIS A 60 -8.25 5.30 -2.38
CA HIS A 60 -9.68 5.32 -2.04
C HIS A 60 -10.55 4.86 -3.22
N PRO A 61 -11.44 3.86 -3.04
CA PRO A 61 -12.26 3.30 -4.12
C PRO A 61 -13.09 4.32 -4.89
N ASP A 62 -13.54 5.39 -4.23
CA ASP A 62 -14.30 6.47 -4.86
C ASP A 62 -13.54 7.12 -6.04
N TYR A 63 -12.22 7.23 -5.97
CA TYR A 63 -11.41 7.78 -7.08
C TYR A 63 -11.28 6.81 -8.25
N PHE A 64 -11.59 5.52 -8.05
CA PHE A 64 -11.50 4.48 -9.07
C PHE A 64 -12.88 4.00 -9.55
N TYR A 65 -13.98 4.62 -9.12
CA TYR A 65 -15.34 4.21 -9.48
C TYR A 65 -15.55 4.04 -10.99
N ASN A 66 -14.95 4.93 -11.81
CA ASN A 66 -15.02 4.87 -13.28
C ASN A 66 -13.84 4.16 -13.94
N ALA A 67 -12.85 3.67 -13.18
CA ALA A 67 -11.67 3.00 -13.74
C ALA A 67 -12.00 1.60 -14.28
N ASP A 68 -11.05 0.97 -14.96
CA ASP A 68 -11.21 -0.41 -15.42
C ASP A 68 -11.34 -1.41 -14.24
N PRO A 69 -11.98 -2.57 -14.44
CA PRO A 69 -12.19 -3.56 -13.37
C PRO A 69 -10.92 -3.98 -12.62
N GLY A 70 -9.78 -4.03 -13.33
CA GLY A 70 -8.48 -4.34 -12.72
C GLY A 70 -7.99 -3.25 -11.75
N GLU A 71 -8.22 -1.98 -12.08
CA GLU A 71 -7.84 -0.85 -11.23
C GLU A 71 -8.76 -0.70 -10.02
N ARG A 72 -10.08 -0.87 -10.22
CA ARG A 72 -11.05 -0.92 -9.11
C ARG A 72 -10.65 -1.97 -8.08
N ARG A 73 -10.30 -3.17 -8.55
CA ARG A 73 -9.85 -4.26 -7.69
C ARG A 73 -8.54 -3.91 -6.98
N ALA A 74 -7.55 -3.38 -7.70
CA ALA A 74 -6.28 -2.98 -7.11
C ALA A 74 -6.43 -1.89 -6.04
N SER A 75 -7.33 -0.92 -6.26
CA SER A 75 -7.69 0.12 -5.29
C SER A 75 -8.31 -0.48 -4.02
N LEU A 76 -9.26 -1.39 -4.15
CA LEU A 76 -9.89 -2.08 -3.03
C LEU A 76 -8.87 -2.92 -2.23
N GLU A 77 -8.08 -3.74 -2.91
CA GLU A 77 -7.05 -4.57 -2.29
C GLU A 77 -6.02 -3.72 -1.54
N ARG A 78 -5.54 -2.63 -2.15
CA ARG A 78 -4.56 -1.73 -1.51
C ARG A 78 -5.15 -0.96 -0.35
N SER A 79 -6.40 -0.53 -0.43
CA SER A 79 -7.08 0.14 0.68
C SER A 79 -7.25 -0.80 1.88
N SER A 80 -7.64 -2.05 1.63
CA SER A 80 -7.74 -3.07 2.68
C SER A 80 -6.37 -3.30 3.33
N TYR A 81 -5.35 -3.57 2.52
CA TYR A 81 -4.01 -3.87 2.99
C TYR A 81 -3.38 -2.68 3.74
N LEU A 82 -3.64 -1.44 3.31
CA LEU A 82 -3.23 -0.22 4.02
C LEU A 82 -3.86 -0.14 5.41
N ASN A 83 -5.14 -0.49 5.55
CA ASN A 83 -5.82 -0.49 6.84
C ASN A 83 -5.22 -1.53 7.78
N ASP A 84 -4.92 -2.72 7.28
CA ASP A 84 -4.29 -3.79 8.06
C ASP A 84 -2.88 -3.38 8.49
N ALA A 85 -2.07 -2.87 7.55
CA ALA A 85 -0.74 -2.33 7.83
C ALA A 85 -0.78 -1.26 8.92
N TYR A 86 -1.68 -0.29 8.80
CA TYR A 86 -1.81 0.77 9.79
C TYR A 86 -2.22 0.25 11.17
N ARG A 87 -3.18 -0.68 11.25
CA ARG A 87 -3.61 -1.28 12.53
C ARG A 87 -2.48 -2.05 13.19
N THR A 88 -1.79 -2.91 12.43
CA THR A 88 -0.67 -3.71 12.93
C THR A 88 0.49 -2.83 13.39
N LEU A 89 0.89 -1.86 12.56
CA LEU A 89 2.02 -0.99 12.90
C LEU A 89 1.68 0.00 14.01
N ARG A 90 0.44 0.47 14.15
CA ARG A 90 0.07 1.41 15.22
C ARG A 90 0.12 0.76 16.60
N ASN A 91 -0.28 -0.51 16.73
CA ASN A 91 -0.25 -1.23 18.01
C ASN A 91 1.17 -1.75 18.31
N PRO A 92 1.79 -1.34 19.45
CA PRO A 92 3.12 -1.83 19.80
C PRO A 92 3.24 -3.35 19.92
N ILE A 93 2.21 -4.04 20.44
CA ILE A 93 2.22 -5.49 20.63
C ILE A 93 2.17 -6.19 19.27
N SER A 94 1.18 -5.87 18.44
CA SER A 94 1.04 -6.45 17.09
C SER A 94 2.23 -6.14 16.19
N ARG A 95 2.89 -4.99 16.39
CA ARG A 95 4.12 -4.64 15.66
C ARG A 95 5.30 -5.52 16.06
N ILE A 96 5.43 -5.87 17.34
CA ILE A 96 6.47 -6.80 17.80
C ILE A 96 6.23 -8.16 17.16
N GLU A 97 5.02 -8.69 17.25
CA GLU A 97 4.63 -9.97 16.64
C GLU A 97 4.90 -10.00 15.14
N TYR A 98 4.64 -8.90 14.43
CA TYR A 98 4.88 -8.77 13.00
C TYR A 98 6.37 -8.74 12.61
N LEU A 99 7.26 -8.36 13.53
CA LEU A 99 8.70 -8.25 13.28
C LEU A 99 9.47 -9.55 13.55
N LEU A 100 8.87 -10.50 14.28
CA LEU A 100 9.41 -11.84 14.59
C LEU A 100 9.29 -12.78 13.38
#